data_AF-A0A7C1VYR0-F1
#
_entry.id   AF-A0A7C1VYR0-F1
#
_cell.length_a   1.000
_cell.length_b   1.000
_cell.length_c   1.000
_cell.angle_alpha   90.00
_cell.angle_beta   90.00
_cell.angle_gamma   90.00
#
_symmetry.space_group_name_H-M   'P 1'
#
loop_
_entity.id
_entity.type
_entity.pdbx_description
1 polymer ?
#
loop_
_entity_poly.entity_id
_entity_poly.type
_entity_poly.pdbx_seq_one_letter_code
_entity_poly.pdbx_strand_id
1 'polypeptide(L)'
;MNKSEDRRKYEWYRHHAWAGLGILSVFLAINYFISIPYLISLIFVFILSVYIIVSLTLTYKYSVSLPSEEIEKIELKKGMEKELLKIEKKRIKAELKAKKKGKNN
;
A
#
# COMPACT_ATOMS: atom_id res chain seq x y z
N MET A 1 22.62 -5.83 4.81
CA MET A 1 21.21 -5.47 5.05
C MET A 1 20.48 -5.51 3.71
N ASN A 2 19.44 -6.34 3.57
CA ASN A 2 18.76 -6.57 2.30
C ASN A 2 17.65 -5.51 2.10
N LYS A 3 17.94 -4.44 1.35
CA LYS A 3 17.07 -3.25 1.21
C LYS A 3 15.66 -3.56 0.69
N SER A 4 15.50 -4.59 -0.15
CA SER A 4 14.21 -5.01 -0.69
C SER A 4 13.29 -5.64 0.37
N GLU A 5 13.85 -6.39 1.32
CA GLU A 5 13.10 -6.97 2.43
C GLU A 5 12.66 -5.92 3.44
N ASP A 6 13.51 -4.93 3.71
CA ASP A 6 13.19 -3.84 4.63
C ASP A 6 12.05 -2.97 4.08
N ARG A 7 12.03 -2.71 2.76
CA ARG A 7 10.90 -2.02 2.10
C ARG A 7 9.60 -2.82 2.21
N ARG A 8 9.65 -4.14 1.95
CA ARG A 8 8.47 -5.02 2.08
C ARG A 8 7.93 -5.02 3.51
N LYS A 9 8.83 -5.10 4.50
CA LYS A 9 8.47 -5.05 5.93
C LYS A 9 7.83 -3.70 6.27
N TYR A 10 8.43 -2.58 5.82
CA TYR A 10 7.89 -1.25 6.03
C TYR A 10 6.47 -1.09 5.49
N GLU A 11 6.21 -1.49 4.24
CA GLU A 11 4.87 -1.38 3.64
C GLU A 11 3.84 -2.21 4.40
N TRP A 12 4.24 -3.40 4.84
CA TRP A 12 3.38 -4.30 5.61
C TRP A 12 3.03 -3.70 6.98
N TYR A 13 4.01 -3.21 7.74
CA TYR A 13 3.77 -2.57 9.03
C TYR A 13 2.98 -1.26 8.90
N ARG A 14 3.25 -0.47 7.86
CA ARG A 14 2.48 0.74 7.57
C ARG A 14 1.02 0.41 7.29
N HIS A 15 0.76 -0.62 6.47
CA HIS A 15 -0.61 -1.06 6.20
C HIS A 15 -1.30 -1.55 7.47
N HIS A 16 -0.63 -2.32 8.31
CA HIS A 16 -1.16 -2.78 9.61
C HIS A 16 -1.43 -1.65 10.60
N ALA A 17 -0.58 -0.63 10.65
CA ALA A 17 -0.81 0.55 11.47
C ALA A 17 -2.09 1.29 11.02
N TRP A 18 -2.25 1.50 9.71
CA TRP A 18 -3.41 2.21 9.15
C TRP A 18 -4.69 1.37 9.24
N ALA A 19 -4.62 0.07 8.96
CA ALA A 19 -5.74 -0.85 9.10
C ALA A 19 -6.18 -0.99 10.56
N GLY A 20 -5.23 -1.07 11.50
CA GLY A 20 -5.51 -1.10 12.94
C GLY A 20 -6.23 0.16 13.41
N LEU A 21 -5.78 1.34 12.97
CA LEU A 21 -6.46 2.62 13.22
C LEU A 21 -7.88 2.66 12.66
N GLY A 22 -8.07 2.18 11.42
CA GLY A 22 -9.39 2.09 10.80
C GLY A 22 -10.33 1.17 11.57
N ILE A 23 -9.87 -0.03 11.95
CA ILE A 23 -10.64 -0.99 12.74
C ILE A 23 -10.99 -0.40 14.12
N LEU A 24 -10.03 0.25 14.79
CA LEU A 24 -10.28 0.89 16.08
C LEU A 24 -11.34 1.99 15.97
N SER A 25 -11.27 2.82 14.91
CA SER A 25 -12.26 3.86 14.65
C SER A 25 -13.66 3.28 14.43
N VAL A 26 -13.78 2.22 13.62
CA VAL A 26 -15.06 1.56 13.35
C VAL A 26 -15.59 0.89 14.61
N PHE A 27 -14.73 0.21 15.38
CA PHE A 27 -15.11 -0.43 16.64
C PHE A 27 -15.66 0.57 17.65
N LEU A 28 -15.00 1.71 17.84
CA LEU A 28 -15.46 2.77 18.73
C LEU A 28 -16.80 3.36 18.26
N ALA A 29 -16.97 3.56 16.95
CA ALA A 29 -18.24 4.01 16.39
C ALA A 29 -19.37 3.01 16.66
N ILE A 30 -19.13 1.71 16.44
CA ILE A 30 -20.12 0.66 16.75
C ILE A 30 -20.42 0.62 18.25
N ASN A 31 -19.40 0.72 19.11
CA ASN A 31 -19.55 0.74 20.56
C ASN A 31 -20.40 1.92 21.06
N TYR A 32 -20.38 3.05 20.34
CA TYR A 32 -21.25 4.19 20.63
C TYR A 32 -22.72 3.87 20.39
N PHE A 33 -23.05 3.11 19.33
CA PHE A 33 -24.44 2.74 19.00
C PHE A 33 -24.93 1.50 19.75
N ILE A 34 -24.04 0.56 20.07
CA ILE A 34 -24.36 -0.69 20.74
C ILE A 34 -23.66 -0.71 22.09
N SER A 35 -24.44 -0.78 23.19
CA SER A 35 -23.90 -0.94 24.55
C SER A 35 -23.29 -2.33 24.74
N ILE A 36 -22.03 -2.47 24.32
CA ILE A 36 -21.18 -3.62 24.64
C ILE A 36 -20.69 -3.47 26.09
N PRO A 37 -20.62 -4.54 26.90
CA PRO A 37 -20.09 -4.48 28.26
C PRO A 37 -18.73 -3.77 28.32
N TYR A 38 -18.62 -2.79 29.23
CA TYR A 38 -17.45 -1.92 29.37
C TYR A 38 -16.13 -2.70 29.46
N LEU A 39 -16.11 -3.78 30.23
CA LEU A 39 -14.90 -4.59 30.44
C LEU A 39 -14.39 -5.23 29.13
N ILE A 40 -15.31 -5.69 28.28
CA ILE A 40 -14.98 -6.32 26.99
C ILE A 40 -14.45 -5.26 26.02
N SER A 41 -15.14 -4.12 25.94
CA SER A 41 -14.72 -2.99 25.10
C SER A 41 -13.33 -2.48 25.48
N LEU A 42 -13.08 -2.31 26.78
CA LEU A 42 -11.79 -1.86 27.30
C LEU A 42 -10.65 -2.80 26.91
N ILE A 43 -10.81 -4.11 27.09
CA ILE A 43 -9.79 -5.11 26.73
C ILE A 43 -9.52 -5.06 25.23
N PHE A 44 -10.57 -4.96 24.41
CA PHE A 44 -10.43 -4.93 22.95
C PHE A 44 -9.69 -3.67 22.48
N VAL A 45 -10.05 -2.51 23.00
CA VAL A 45 -9.39 -1.22 22.73
C VAL A 45 -7.93 -1.26 23.17
N PHE A 46 -7.65 -1.83 24.34
CA PHE A 46 -6.28 -1.95 24.85
C PHE A 46 -5.40 -2.82 23.94
N ILE A 47 -5.88 -4.00 23.54
CA ILE A 47 -5.15 -4.91 22.64
C ILE A 47 -4.91 -4.25 21.28
N LEU A 48 -5.93 -3.61 20.69
CA LEU A 48 -5.80 -2.88 19.43
C LEU A 48 -4.79 -1.73 19.55
N SER A 49 -4.81 -0.98 20.66
CA SER A 49 -3.89 0.13 20.89
C SER A 49 -2.45 -0.36 20.95
N VAL A 50 -2.16 -1.43 21.70
CA VAL A 50 -0.83 -2.03 21.76
C VAL A 50 -0.38 -2.51 20.37
N TYR A 51 -1.26 -3.17 19.63
CA TYR A 51 -0.98 -3.63 18.27
C TYR A 51 -0.63 -2.46 17.31
N ILE A 52 -1.37 -1.36 17.36
CA ILE A 52 -1.11 -0.17 16.55
C ILE A 52 0.24 0.45 16.92
N ILE A 53 0.54 0.58 18.22
CA ILE A 53 1.81 1.14 18.70
C ILE A 53 3.00 0.29 18.25
N VAL A 54 2.90 -1.04 18.38
CA VAL A 54 3.95 -1.96 17.89
C VAL A 54 4.13 -1.82 16.38
N SER A 55 3.02 -1.77 15.64
CA SER A 55 3.06 -1.60 14.18
C SER A 55 3.73 -0.27 13.79
N LEU A 56 3.38 0.84 14.45
CA LEU A 56 4.00 2.15 14.24
C LEU A 56 5.49 2.17 14.59
N THR A 57 5.87 1.55 15.71
CA THR A 57 7.27 1.44 16.14
C THR A 57 8.10 0.71 15.10
N LEU A 58 7.57 -0.38 14.53
CA LEU A 58 8.23 -1.12 13.46
C LEU A 58 8.23 -0.32 12.15
N THR A 59 7.14 0.36 11.81
CA THR A 59 7.11 1.28 10.65
C THR A 59 8.21 2.32 10.76
N TYR A 60 8.41 2.95 11.93
CA TYR A 60 9.46 3.94 12.14
C TYR A 60 10.87 3.32 12.14
N LYS A 61 11.02 2.11 12.67
CA LYS A 61 12.30 1.39 12.62
C LYS A 61 12.73 1.07 11.19
N TYR A 62 11.79 0.66 10.34
CA TYR A 62 12.06 0.31 8.94
C TYR A 62 12.01 1.51 7.98
N SER A 63 11.46 2.66 8.40
CA SER A 63 11.46 3.88 7.57
C SER A 63 12.86 4.45 7.39
N VAL A 64 13.74 4.29 8.36
CA VAL A 64 15.16 4.70 8.28
C VAL A 64 15.92 3.94 7.18
N SER A 65 15.45 2.75 6.82
CA SER A 65 16.02 1.93 5.73
C SER A 65 15.51 2.32 4.34
N LEU A 66 14.53 3.22 4.24
CA LEU A 66 14.02 3.66 2.95
C LEU A 66 15.00 4.68 2.33
N PRO A 67 15.29 4.55 1.01
CA PRO A 67 16.04 5.58 0.32
C PRO A 67 15.23 6.89 0.32
N SER A 68 15.89 8.05 0.37
CA SER A 68 15.21 9.35 0.41
C SER A 68 14.15 9.47 -0.70
N GLU A 69 13.10 10.26 -0.47
CA GLU A 69 11.95 10.44 -1.38
C GLU A 69 12.33 10.70 -2.85
N GLU A 70 13.53 11.19 -3.11
CA GLU A 70 14.06 11.36 -4.47
C GLU A 70 14.24 10.04 -5.23
N ILE A 71 14.73 8.99 -4.56
CA ILE A 71 14.98 7.68 -5.19
C ILE A 71 13.64 6.97 -5.46
N GLU A 72 12.65 7.14 -4.58
CA GLU A 72 11.31 6.57 -4.77
C GLU A 72 10.55 7.27 -5.91
N LYS A 73 10.69 8.60 -6.05
CA LYS A 73 10.17 9.35 -7.22
C LYS A 73 10.81 8.88 -8.53
N ILE A 74 12.10 8.57 -8.53
CA ILE A 74 12.81 8.07 -9.71
C ILE A 74 12.30 6.66 -10.09
N GLU A 75 12.08 5.77 -9.12
CA GLU A 75 11.54 4.44 -9.39
C GLU A 75 10.08 4.46 -9.87
N LEU A 76 9.24 5.32 -9.28
CA LEU A 76 7.86 5.53 -9.72
C LEU A 76 7.79 6.07 -11.15
N LYS A 77 8.62 7.07 -11.50
CA LYS A 77 8.75 7.55 -12.89
C LYS A 77 9.17 6.42 -13.84
N LYS A 78 10.14 5.61 -13.43
CA LYS A 78 10.64 4.49 -14.25
C LYS A 78 9.59 3.38 -14.41
N GLY A 79 8.70 3.20 -13.43
CA GLY A 79 7.54 2.31 -13.50
C GLY A 79 6.49 2.81 -14.49
N MET A 80 6.13 4.10 -14.39
CA MET A 80 5.19 4.76 -15.30
C MET A 80 5.69 4.77 -16.75
N GLU A 81 6.97 5.07 -16.99
CA GLU A 81 7.57 5.03 -18.32
C GLU A 81 7.49 3.65 -18.95
N LYS A 82 7.70 2.58 -18.16
CA LYS A 82 7.56 1.20 -18.65
C LYS A 82 6.12 0.85 -19.01
N GLU A 83 5.14 1.35 -18.29
CA GLU A 83 3.73 1.15 -18.64
C GLU A 83 3.34 1.92 -19.90
N LEU A 84 3.76 3.17 -20.04
CA LEU A 84 3.55 3.97 -21.25
C LEU A 84 4.16 3.28 -22.48
N LEU A 85 5.40 2.79 -22.36
CA LEU A 85 6.07 1.99 -23.40
C LEU A 85 5.30 0.72 -23.78
N LYS A 86 4.66 0.05 -22.81
CA LYS A 86 3.84 -1.14 -23.09
C LYS A 86 2.55 -0.77 -23.84
N ILE A 87 1.92 0.33 -23.46
CA ILE A 87 0.68 0.83 -24.11
C ILE A 87 1.01 1.27 -25.55
N GLU A 88 2.10 1.99 -25.74
CA GLU A 88 2.54 2.47 -27.05
C GLU A 88 2.92 1.31 -27.98
N LYS A 89 3.66 0.31 -27.49
CA LYS A 89 3.93 -0.92 -28.25
C LYS A 89 2.66 -1.67 -28.65
N LYS A 90 1.64 -1.72 -27.79
CA LYS A 90 0.34 -2.32 -28.12
C LYS A 90 -0.39 -1.53 -29.22
N ARG A 91 -0.35 -0.19 -29.16
CA ARG A 91 -0.96 0.70 -30.16
C ARG A 91 -0.30 0.55 -31.54
N ILE A 92 1.04 0.59 -31.60
CA ILE A 92 1.80 0.39 -32.84
C ILE A 92 1.52 -0.99 -33.45
N LYS A 93 1.46 -2.04 -32.61
CA LYS A 93 1.12 -3.40 -33.08
C LYS A 93 -0.30 -3.49 -33.65
N ALA A 94 -1.25 -2.73 -33.11
CA ALA A 94 -2.62 -2.67 -33.63
C ALA A 94 -2.68 -1.91 -34.97
N GLU A 95 -2.01 -0.77 -35.08
CA GLU A 95 -1.95 0.02 -36.32
C GLU A 95 -1.25 -0.73 -37.46
N LEU A 96 -0.17 -1.45 -37.18
CA LEU A 96 0.51 -2.29 -38.16
C LEU A 96 -0.36 -3.46 -38.65
N LYS A 97 -1.16 -4.06 -37.76
CA LYS A 97 -2.13 -5.09 -38.15
C LYS A 97 -3.27 -4.53 -39.00
N ALA A 98 -3.74 -3.32 -38.71
CA ALA A 98 -4.77 -2.63 -39.50
C ALA A 98 -4.25 -2.28 -40.91
N LYS A 99 -3.03 -1.72 -41.02
CA LYS A 99 -2.40 -1.44 -42.32
C LYS A 99 -2.10 -2.69 -43.14
N LYS A 100 -1.72 -3.81 -42.51
CA LYS A 100 -1.51 -5.09 -43.21
C LYS A 100 -2.82 -5.69 -43.73
N LYS A 101 -3.96 -5.48 -43.06
CA LYS A 101 -5.27 -5.90 -43.57
C LYS A 101 -5.78 -4.99 -44.71
N GLY A 102 -5.48 -3.69 -44.66
CA GLY A 102 -5.90 -2.74 -45.71
C GLY A 102 -5.05 -2.78 -47.00
N LYS A 103 -3.90 -3.44 -46.99
CA LYS A 103 -3.00 -3.56 -48.17
C LYS A 103 -3.19 -4.88 -48.94
N ASN A 104 -4.11 -5.74 -48.50
CA ASN A 104 -4.41 -7.06 -49.07
C ASN A 104 -5.80 -7.13 -49.73
N ASN A 105 -6.45 -5.97 -49.91
CA ASN A 105 -7.57 -5.73 -50.81
C ASN A 105 -7.08 -4.82 -51.95
#